data_AF-A0A434ESG0-F1
#
_entry.id   AF-A0A434ESG0-F1
#
_cell.length_a   1.000
_cell.length_b   1.000
_cell.length_c   1.000
_cell.angle_alpha   90.00
_cell.angle_beta   90.00
_cell.angle_gamma   90.00
#
_symmetry.space_group_name_H-M   'P 1'
#
loop_
_entity.id
_entity.type
_entity.pdbx_description
1 polymer ?
#
loop_
_entity_poly.entity_id
_entity_poly.type
_entity_poly.pdbx_seq_one_letter_code
_entity_poly.pdbx_strand_id
1 'polypeptide(L)' 'MATEKRYEGKPLLRLLELYVLKAIGELSRESEELLNAMAPKLQAIYGGDGRWEDAIAKALHMPDTMPDAIGDMWKK' A
#
# COMPACT_ATOMS: atom_id res chain seq x y z
N MET A 1 -8.72 1.75 20.27
CA MET A 1 -8.79 2.53 19.01
C MET A 1 -7.57 3.47 18.91
N ALA A 2 -6.35 2.91 18.87
CA ALA A 2 -5.10 3.69 18.84
C ALA A 2 -4.53 3.85 17.40
N THR A 3 -5.08 3.11 16.44
CA THR A 3 -4.67 3.15 15.03
C THR A 3 -5.16 4.41 14.32
N GLU A 4 -6.34 4.92 14.67
CA GLU A 4 -6.93 6.12 14.04
C GLU A 4 -6.08 7.37 14.24
N LYS A 5 -5.50 7.55 15.45
CA LYS A 5 -4.66 8.70 15.78
C LYS A 5 -3.30 8.69 15.06
N ARG A 6 -2.76 7.52 14.73
CA ARG A 6 -1.46 7.38 14.04
C ARG A 6 -1.57 7.69 12.54
N TYR A 7 -2.78 7.57 11.99
CA TYR A 7 -3.08 7.83 10.58
C TYR A 7 -3.86 9.14 10.36
N GLU A 8 -4.20 9.88 11.43
CA GLU A 8 -4.82 11.19 11.35
C GLU A 8 -3.97 12.14 10.49
N GLY A 9 -4.57 12.64 9.41
CA GLY A 9 -3.93 13.54 8.45
C GLY A 9 -2.90 12.88 7.51
N LYS A 10 -2.64 11.57 7.62
CA LYS A 10 -1.65 10.86 6.79
C LYS A 10 -2.17 9.49 6.32
N PRO A 11 -3.23 9.47 5.47
CA PRO A 11 -3.77 8.23 4.92
C PRO A 11 -2.74 7.42 4.12
N LEU A 12 -1.73 8.10 3.55
CA LEU A 12 -0.59 7.49 2.86
C LEU A 12 0.20 6.52 3.74
N LEU A 13 0.33 6.79 5.04
CA LEU A 13 1.15 5.95 5.92
C LEU A 13 0.52 4.56 6.11
N ARG A 14 -0.81 4.51 6.20
CA ARG A 14 -1.57 3.25 6.29
C ARG A 14 -1.47 2.45 4.99
N LEU A 15 -1.54 3.15 3.87
CA LEU A 15 -1.40 2.56 2.55
C LEU A 15 0.01 1.96 2.36
N LEU A 16 1.04 2.69 2.80
CA LEU A 16 2.43 2.20 2.80
C LEU A 16 2.59 0.94 3.66
N GLU A 17 2.01 0.91 4.87
CA GLU A 17 2.08 -0.27 5.74
C GLU A 17 1.46 -1.50 5.07
N LEU A 18 0.28 -1.36 4.46
CA LEU A 18 -0.38 -2.45 3.73
C LEU A 18 0.41 -2.87 2.49
N TYR A 19 1.06 -1.93 1.81
CA TYR A 19 1.95 -2.19 0.69
C TYR A 19 3.18 -3.00 1.11
N VAL A 20 3.80 -2.65 2.24
CA VAL A 20 4.92 -3.40 2.82
C VAL A 20 4.49 -4.80 3.23
N LEU A 21 3.34 -4.93 3.92
CA LEU A 21 2.78 -6.24 4.30
C LEU A 21 2.55 -7.13 3.07
N LYS A 22 2.10 -6.56 1.95
CA LYS A 22 1.98 -7.29 0.68
C LYS A 22 3.33 -7.71 0.13
N ALA A 23 4.31 -6.81 0.12
CA ALA A 23 5.66 -7.08 -0.40
C ALA A 23 6.36 -8.21 0.37
N ILE A 24 6.11 -8.32 1.68
CA ILE A 24 6.66 -9.41 2.51
C ILE A 24 5.76 -10.65 2.56
N GLY A 25 4.57 -10.62 1.94
CA GLY A 25 3.62 -11.75 1.92
C GLY A 25 2.81 -11.94 3.21
N GLU A 26 2.83 -10.98 4.13
CA GLU A 26 2.08 -10.98 5.40
C GLU A 26 0.72 -10.26 5.28
N LEU A 27 0.33 -9.83 4.08
CA LEU A 27 -0.97 -9.19 3.87
C LEU A 27 -2.09 -10.22 4.01
N SER A 28 -3.02 -9.97 4.93
CA SER A 28 -4.21 -10.80 5.07
C SER A 28 -5.15 -10.63 3.86
N ARG A 29 -5.79 -11.74 3.45
CA ARG A 29 -6.75 -11.74 2.34
C ARG A 29 -7.89 -10.73 2.52
N GLU A 30 -8.38 -10.56 3.74
CA GLU A 30 -9.39 -9.55 4.08
C GLU A 30 -8.90 -8.12 3.78
N SER A 31 -7.64 -7.82 4.11
CA SER A 31 -7.04 -6.53 3.81
C SER A 31 -6.86 -6.32 2.30
N GLU A 32 -6.47 -7.37 1.58
CA GLU A 32 -6.34 -7.34 0.13
C GLU A 32 -7.69 -7.10 -0.57
N GLU A 33 -8.75 -7.75 -0.12
CA GLU A 33 -10.11 -7.54 -0.63
C GLU A 33 -10.60 -6.11 -0.35
N LEU A 34 -10.36 -5.58 0.85
CA LEU A 34 -10.64 -4.18 1.21
C LEU A 34 -9.87 -3.20 0.32
N LEU A 35 -8.59 -3.45 0.08
CA LEU A 35 -7.74 -2.59 -0.77
C LEU A 35 -8.14 -2.65 -2.23
N ASN A 36 -8.51 -3.83 -2.74
CA ASN A 36 -9.07 -3.99 -4.07
C ASN A 36 -10.40 -3.25 -4.22
N ALA A 37 -11.29 -3.31 -3.22
CA ALA A 37 -12.53 -2.53 -3.22
C ALA A 37 -12.26 -1.02 -3.18
N MET A 38 -11.16 -0.60 -2.54
CA MET A 38 -10.72 0.80 -2.49
C MET A 38 -9.82 1.22 -3.66
N ALA A 39 -9.36 0.29 -4.49
CA ALA A 39 -8.52 0.55 -5.66
C ALA A 39 -9.05 1.65 -6.58
N PRO A 40 -10.35 1.66 -7.00
CA PRO A 40 -10.86 2.72 -7.86
C PRO A 40 -10.79 4.11 -7.19
N LYS A 41 -10.97 4.17 -5.87
CA LYS A 41 -10.86 5.43 -5.11
C LYS A 41 -9.41 5.89 -5.01
N LEU A 42 -8.47 4.96 -4.79
CA LEU A 42 -7.03 5.26 -4.77
C LEU A 42 -6.54 5.73 -6.12
N GLN A 43 -6.98 5.09 -7.21
CA GLN A 43 -6.70 5.51 -8.57
C GLN A 43 -7.26 6.90 -8.89
N ALA A 44 -8.45 7.23 -8.41
CA ALA A 44 -9.02 8.57 -8.61
C ALA A 44 -8.21 9.67 -7.89
N ILE A 45 -7.58 9.35 -6.76
CA ILE A 45 -6.81 10.32 -5.95
C ILE A 45 -5.36 10.41 -6.43
N TYR A 46 -4.71 9.28 -6.69
CA TYR A 46 -3.27 9.19 -6.92
C TYR A 46 -2.91 8.77 -8.36
N GLY A 47 -3.87 8.30 -9.15
CA GLY A 47 -3.65 7.68 -10.46
C GLY A 47 -3.22 6.22 -10.34
N GLY A 48 -2.92 5.56 -11.46
CA GLY A 48 -2.46 4.17 -11.52
C GLY A 48 -3.27 3.33 -12.51
N ASP A 49 -2.76 2.16 -12.89
CA ASP A 49 -3.39 1.26 -13.85
C ASP A 49 -3.88 -0.01 -13.17
N GLY A 50 -5.20 -0.11 -12.94
CA GLY A 50 -5.87 -1.37 -12.60
C GLY A 50 -5.72 -1.85 -11.14
N ARG A 51 -4.56 -1.73 -10.48
CA ARG A 51 -4.37 -2.18 -9.09
C ARG A 51 -4.18 -1.04 -8.10
N TRP A 52 -4.48 -1.31 -6.82
CA TRP A 52 -4.24 -0.36 -5.73
C TRP A 52 -2.74 -0.17 -5.42
N GLU A 53 -1.92 -1.21 -5.64
CA GLU A 53 -0.45 -1.13 -5.52
C GLU A 53 0.14 -0.07 -6.44
N ASP A 54 -0.27 -0.08 -7.70
CA ASP A 54 0.23 0.85 -8.72
C ASP A 54 -0.16 2.29 -8.36
N ALA A 55 -1.35 2.47 -7.77
CA ALA A 55 -1.77 3.76 -7.26
C ALA A 55 -0.94 4.24 -6.07
N ILE A 56 -0.54 3.34 -5.17
CA ILE A 56 0.31 3.68 -4.01
C ILE A 56 1.74 3.96 -4.45
N ALA A 57 2.32 3.13 -5.32
CA ALA A 57 3.66 3.34 -5.86
C ALA A 57 3.76 4.73 -6.51
N LYS A 58 2.73 5.11 -7.27
CA LYS A 58 2.61 6.44 -7.88
C LYS A 58 2.41 7.55 -6.86
N ALA A 59 1.53 7.36 -5.88
CA ALA A 59 1.29 8.31 -4.79
C ALA A 59 2.56 8.67 -4.02
N LEU A 60 3.41 7.66 -3.79
CA LEU A 60 4.66 7.79 -3.03
C LEU A 60 5.85 8.14 -3.93
N HIS A 61 5.64 8.30 -5.25
CA HIS A 61 6.71 8.43 -6.24
C HIS A 61 7.80 7.36 -6.08
N MET A 62 7.40 6.15 -5.70
CA MET A 62 8.32 5.04 -5.50
C MET A 62 8.60 4.35 -6.86
N PRO A 63 9.86 3.99 -7.14
CA PRO A 63 10.18 3.12 -8.26
C PRO A 63 9.54 1.74 -8.09
N ASP A 64 9.14 1.12 -9.21
CA ASP A 64 8.50 -0.20 -9.25
C ASP A 64 9.35 -1.33 -8.64
N THR A 65 10.64 -1.07 -8.40
CA THR A 65 11.60 -1.98 -7.76
C THR A 65 11.57 -1.94 -6.22
N MET A 66 10.84 -1.00 -5.62
CA MET A 66 10.76 -0.86 -4.16
C MET A 66 10.14 -2.06 -3.42
N PRO A 67 9.07 -2.74 -3.89
CA PRO A 67 8.52 -3.89 -3.19
C PRO A 67 9.51 -5.06 -3.15
N ASP A 68 10.26 -5.28 -4.25
CA ASP A 68 11.32 -6.28 -4.30
C ASP A 68 12.48 -5.93 -3.35
N ALA A 69 12.89 -4.65 -3.29
CA ALA A 69 13.93 -4.19 -2.38
C ALA A 69 13.53 -4.30 -0.90
N ILE A 70 12.27 -4.03 -0.57
CA ILE A 70 11.71 -4.20 0.78
C ILE A 70 11.69 -5.69 1.14
N GLY A 71 11.24 -6.55 0.23
CA GLY A 71 11.26 -8.00 0.41
C GLY A 71 12.66 -8.54 0.63
N ASP A 72 13.64 -8.08 -0.16
CA ASP A 72 15.05 -8.47 -0.03
C ASP A 72 15.69 -7.97 1.26
N MET A 73 15.36 -6.74 1.69
CA MET A 73 15.82 -6.20 2.98
C MET A 73 15.23 -6.97 4.17
N TRP A 74 13.97 -7.43 4.06
CA TRP A 74 13.28 -8.13 5.15
C TRP A 74 13.61 -9.63 5.24
N LYS A 75 14.06 -10.24 4.14
CA LYS A 75 14.54 -11.64 4.10
C LYS A 75 15.94 -11.83 4.73
N LYS A 76 16.65 -10.74 5.04
CA LYS A 76 18.05 -10.74 5.47
C LYS A 76 18.19 -10.45 6.96
#